data_AF-A0A4W6BVJ8-F1
#
_entry.id   AF-A0A4W6BVJ8-F1
#
_cell.length_a   1.000
_cell.length_b   1.000
_cell.length_c   1.000
_cell.angle_alpha   90.00
_cell.angle_beta   90.00
_cell.angle_gamma   90.00
#
_symmetry.space_group_name_H-M   'P 1'
#
loop_
_entity.id
_entity.type
_entity.pdbx_description
1 polymer ?
#
loop_
_entity_poly.entity_id
_entity_poly.type
_entity_poly.pdbx_seq_one_letter_code
_entity_poly.pdbx_strand_id
1 'polypeptide(L)'
;MSVTTRTLLIKAHGSSFAHRGELRQAKRIVVKLGSAVVTRGDECGLALGRLASIVEQVAMLQNQGREMMIVTSGAVAFGKQRLRHEILLSQSVRQALHSGHNQLKDMSLPVLEARACAAAGQSGLMALYEAMFTQYSTCTAQVLVTNLDFHDDQKRQNLNSTLQELLRMNIVPIINTNDAVVPPPEPNSDLQGVNVISIKDNDSLAARLAVEMKADLLIALSDVEGLYNSPPGTDDAKLIDIFYPGDQQSITYGTKSRVGIGGMEAKVKAALWALQGGTSVVIANGTHPKVTGHVITDIVEGKKVGTFFSEIKPAGPTVEQQTEMARNSGRTLASLHPDQRSEIICNLAELLTERKDEILAANKMDMDLAVNAGHLPPAMLKRLSLSPAKLNSLAIGLRQIAVAAQDSVGRVLRRTRVAHNLELEQITVPIGVLLVIFEARPDCLPQVGALAIASGNALLLKGGKEAANTNRVLHQLTQEALSMHGVREAVQLVSTREEVEDLCRLDKMIDLIIPRGSSQLVRDIQRAAKGIPVLGHSEGICHVYVDSDASIDKVIKIVRDSKCDYPAACNAMETLLIHRDILRTPLFDQIIDMLRTERVKHQIHTQQ
;
A
#
# COMPACT_ATOMS: atom_id res chain seq x y z
N MET A 1 29.60 0.18 -30.34
CA MET A 1 29.28 1.60 -30.14
C MET A 1 27.77 1.75 -30.01
N SER A 2 27.32 2.00 -28.78
CA SER A 2 26.10 2.67 -28.33
C SER A 2 25.79 2.08 -26.95
N VAL A 3 26.51 2.59 -25.96
CA VAL A 3 26.36 2.22 -24.54
C VAL A 3 25.23 3.09 -24.01
N THR A 4 24.05 2.51 -23.79
CA THR A 4 22.93 3.20 -23.14
C THR A 4 23.17 3.20 -21.64
N THR A 5 24.02 4.11 -21.17
CA THR A 5 24.23 4.39 -19.75
C THR A 5 22.88 4.82 -19.15
N ARG A 6 22.38 4.08 -18.15
CA ARG A 6 21.24 4.50 -17.33
C ARG A 6 21.66 5.72 -16.51
N THR A 7 21.43 6.90 -17.09
CA THR A 7 21.44 8.16 -16.37
C THR A 7 20.29 8.11 -15.36
N LEU A 8 20.59 8.32 -14.07
CA LEU A 8 19.59 8.78 -13.10
C LEU A 8 18.93 10.03 -13.70
N LEU A 9 17.72 9.88 -14.23
CA LEU A 9 16.95 10.97 -14.84
C LEU A 9 16.68 12.01 -13.74
N ILE A 10 17.50 13.05 -13.72
CA ILE A 10 17.19 14.29 -13.02
C ILE A 10 15.91 14.82 -13.67
N LYS A 11 14.82 14.81 -12.89
CA LYS A 11 13.46 15.21 -13.27
C LYS A 11 13.49 16.59 -13.95
N ALA A 12 12.91 16.69 -15.15
CA ALA A 12 12.58 17.99 -15.72
C ALA A 12 11.55 18.65 -14.79
N HIS A 13 11.83 19.86 -14.30
CA HIS A 13 10.89 20.59 -13.45
C HIS A 13 9.52 20.71 -14.15
N GLY A 14 8.46 20.16 -13.56
CA GLY A 14 7.08 20.35 -14.01
C GLY A 14 6.31 19.13 -14.54
N SER A 15 6.79 17.89 -14.39
CA SER A 15 5.97 16.70 -14.69
C SER A 15 5.39 16.06 -13.42
N SER A 16 4.11 15.69 -13.48
CA SER A 16 3.45 14.92 -12.42
C SER A 16 4.06 13.51 -12.30
N PHE A 17 3.98 12.90 -11.12
CA PHE A 17 4.40 11.51 -10.90
C PHE A 17 3.44 10.55 -11.60
N ALA A 18 4.00 9.51 -12.21
CA ALA A 18 3.24 8.46 -12.87
C ALA A 18 2.75 7.40 -11.89
N HIS A 19 3.56 7.13 -10.85
CA HIS A 19 3.35 6.02 -9.93
C HIS A 19 3.38 6.47 -8.47
N ARG A 20 2.52 5.88 -7.65
CA ARG A 20 2.38 6.24 -6.23
C ARG A 20 3.69 6.09 -5.43
N GLY A 21 4.54 5.11 -5.77
CA GLY A 21 5.84 4.95 -5.12
C GLY A 21 6.82 6.11 -5.36
N GLU A 22 6.59 6.94 -6.38
CA GLU A 22 7.42 8.12 -6.68
C GLU A 22 7.10 9.30 -5.75
N LEU A 23 5.96 9.27 -5.04
CA LEU A 23 5.58 10.30 -4.06
C LEU A 23 6.63 10.49 -2.96
N ARG A 24 7.43 9.45 -2.67
CA ARG A 24 8.57 9.52 -1.74
C ARG A 24 9.58 10.61 -2.11
N GLN A 25 9.67 10.93 -3.39
CA GLN A 25 10.61 11.90 -3.96
C GLN A 25 10.06 13.34 -3.96
N ALA A 26 8.80 13.56 -3.59
CA ALA A 26 8.17 14.88 -3.58
C ALA A 26 8.90 15.84 -2.62
N LYS A 27 9.48 16.93 -3.14
CA LYS A 27 10.21 17.90 -2.31
C LYS A 27 9.30 19.01 -1.83
N ARG A 28 8.51 19.59 -2.74
CA ARG A 28 7.56 20.66 -2.43
C ARG A 28 6.15 20.11 -2.34
N ILE A 29 5.54 20.22 -1.17
CA ILE A 29 4.25 19.58 -0.87
C ILE A 29 3.26 20.62 -0.34
N VAL A 30 2.09 20.70 -0.99
CA VAL A 30 0.96 21.49 -0.52
C VAL A 30 -0.04 20.56 0.16
N VAL A 31 -0.38 20.85 1.41
CA VAL A 31 -1.42 20.11 2.16
C VAL A 31 -2.64 21.01 2.31
N LYS A 32 -3.74 20.63 1.68
CA LYS A 32 -5.02 21.33 1.81
C LYS A 32 -5.86 20.69 2.89
N LEU A 33 -6.39 21.51 3.79
CA LEU A 33 -7.27 21.10 4.89
C LEU A 33 -8.68 21.61 4.63
N GLY A 34 -9.60 20.71 4.32
CA GLY A 34 -11.02 21.06 4.17
C GLY A 34 -11.66 21.57 5.47
N SER A 35 -12.76 22.32 5.37
CA SER A 35 -13.48 22.82 6.55
C SER A 35 -13.82 21.70 7.53
N ALA A 36 -14.35 20.57 7.04
CA ALA A 36 -14.69 19.40 7.85
C ALA A 36 -13.48 18.72 8.53
N VAL A 37 -12.28 18.90 7.98
CA VAL A 37 -11.01 18.45 8.59
C VAL A 37 -10.64 19.38 9.73
N VAL A 38 -10.76 20.69 9.54
CA VAL A 38 -10.37 21.68 10.55
C VAL A 38 -11.38 21.80 11.70
N THR A 39 -12.67 21.57 11.45
CA THR A 39 -13.75 21.75 12.43
C THR A 39 -14.21 20.43 13.06
N ARG A 40 -14.84 20.53 14.24
CA ARG A 40 -15.55 19.42 14.87
C ARG A 40 -16.87 19.12 14.14
N GLY A 41 -17.43 17.93 14.37
CA GLY A 41 -18.68 17.48 13.74
C GLY A 41 -19.94 18.23 14.20
N ASP A 42 -19.86 18.96 15.32
CA ASP A 42 -20.90 19.89 15.81
C ASP A 42 -20.78 21.30 15.18
N GLU A 43 -19.81 21.49 14.29
CA GLU A 43 -19.51 22.74 13.58
C GLU A 43 -19.20 23.92 14.51
N CYS A 44 -19.01 23.65 15.81
CA CYS A 44 -18.75 24.62 16.85
C CYS A 44 -17.31 24.44 17.34
N GLY A 45 -16.37 24.93 16.53
CA GLY A 45 -14.97 25.00 16.88
C GLY A 45 -14.06 24.02 16.15
N LEU A 46 -12.80 24.01 16.58
CA LEU A 46 -11.70 23.34 15.90
C LEU A 46 -11.51 21.91 16.42
N ALA A 47 -11.18 21.00 15.49
CA ALA A 47 -10.80 19.63 15.81
C ALA A 47 -9.32 19.57 16.23
N LEU A 48 -9.00 20.08 17.43
CA LEU A 48 -7.61 20.28 17.89
C LEU A 48 -6.74 19.02 17.82
N GLY A 49 -7.23 17.86 18.26
CA GLY A 49 -6.43 16.62 18.23
C GLY A 49 -6.05 16.19 16.80
N ARG A 50 -6.95 16.42 15.83
CA ARG A 50 -6.71 16.14 14.43
C ARG A 50 -5.76 17.16 13.80
N LEU A 51 -5.93 18.45 14.12
CA LEU A 51 -5.00 19.49 13.69
C LEU A 51 -3.60 19.25 14.24
N ALA A 52 -3.47 18.88 15.52
CA ALA A 52 -2.19 18.54 16.13
C ALA A 52 -1.49 17.38 15.40
N SER A 53 -2.23 16.31 15.07
CA SER A 53 -1.69 15.18 14.29
C SER A 53 -1.26 15.57 12.88
N ILE A 54 -1.99 16.46 12.21
CA ILE A 54 -1.62 16.99 10.89
C ILE A 54 -0.37 17.86 10.99
N VAL A 55 -0.31 18.76 11.98
CA VAL A 55 0.83 19.64 12.22
C VAL A 55 2.09 18.83 12.53
N GLU A 56 1.98 17.79 13.35
CA GLU A 56 3.06 16.86 13.64
C GLU A 56 3.64 16.25 12.35
N GLN A 57 2.78 15.69 11.49
CA GLN A 57 3.21 15.09 10.22
C GLN A 57 3.85 16.10 9.27
N VAL A 58 3.29 17.31 9.16
CA VAL A 58 3.85 18.38 8.32
C VAL A 58 5.20 18.83 8.86
N ALA A 59 5.33 19.04 10.16
CA ALA A 59 6.59 19.43 10.80
C ALA A 59 7.67 18.34 10.67
N MET A 60 7.29 17.06 10.81
CA MET A 60 8.20 15.93 10.56
C MET A 60 8.76 15.96 9.14
N LEU A 61 7.90 16.15 8.13
CA LEU A 61 8.31 16.23 6.74
C LEU A 61 9.16 17.48 6.44
N GLN A 62 8.81 18.62 7.04
CA GLN A 62 9.61 19.85 6.96
C GLN A 62 11.01 19.63 7.53
N ASN A 63 11.11 19.00 8.71
CA ASN A 63 12.39 18.69 9.37
C ASN A 63 13.21 17.61 8.62
N GLN A 64 12.59 16.83 7.74
CA GLN A 64 13.28 15.94 6.79
C GLN A 64 13.80 16.67 5.54
N GLY A 65 13.65 18.00 5.46
CA GLY A 65 14.13 18.84 4.36
C GLY A 65 13.15 18.99 3.20
N ARG A 66 11.85 18.73 3.43
CA ARG A 66 10.79 19.02 2.44
C ARG A 66 10.27 20.44 2.61
N GLU A 67 9.82 21.04 1.52
CA GLU A 67 9.20 22.37 1.50
C GLU A 67 7.69 22.23 1.65
N MET A 68 7.17 22.39 2.87
CA MET A 68 5.76 22.22 3.18
C MET A 68 4.99 23.53 3.12
N MET A 69 3.77 23.47 2.60
CA MET A 69 2.81 24.57 2.62
C MET A 69 1.43 24.06 3.05
N ILE A 70 0.69 24.83 3.84
CA ILE A 70 -0.68 24.47 4.24
C ILE A 70 -1.67 25.44 3.62
N VAL A 71 -2.71 24.91 2.98
CA VAL A 71 -3.91 25.67 2.60
C VAL A 71 -5.03 25.27 3.55
N THR A 72 -5.37 26.14 4.49
CA THR A 72 -6.35 25.83 5.54
C THR A 72 -7.73 26.39 5.21
N SER A 73 -8.75 25.92 5.94
CA SER A 73 -10.08 26.51 6.03
C SER A 73 -10.45 26.76 7.50
N GLY A 74 -11.71 27.04 7.80
CA GLY A 74 -12.26 26.98 9.17
C GLY A 74 -12.27 28.29 9.95
N ALA A 75 -11.73 29.39 9.41
CA ALA A 75 -11.74 30.70 10.06
C ALA A 75 -13.17 31.17 10.41
N VAL A 76 -14.12 31.05 9.48
CA VAL A 76 -15.54 31.38 9.73
C VAL A 76 -16.13 30.55 10.87
N ALA A 77 -15.89 29.24 10.89
CA ALA A 77 -16.45 28.35 11.91
C ALA A 77 -15.88 28.64 13.31
N PHE A 78 -14.56 28.85 13.40
CA PHE A 78 -13.91 29.23 14.64
C PHE A 78 -14.35 30.62 15.12
N GLY A 79 -14.50 31.57 14.20
CA GLY A 79 -15.03 32.89 14.48
C GLY A 79 -16.47 32.87 14.99
N LYS A 80 -17.34 32.03 14.42
CA LYS A 80 -18.70 31.82 14.93
C LYS A 80 -18.70 31.36 16.39
N GLN A 81 -17.85 30.38 16.74
CA GLN A 81 -17.72 29.93 18.12
C GLN A 81 -17.24 31.07 19.04
N ARG A 82 -16.17 31.76 18.65
CA ARG A 82 -15.56 32.84 19.44
C ARG A 82 -16.51 34.03 19.64
N LEU A 83 -17.17 34.49 18.58
CA LEU A 83 -18.12 35.59 18.65
C LEU A 83 -19.40 35.21 19.41
N ARG A 84 -19.90 33.98 19.28
CA ARG A 84 -21.02 33.49 20.11
C ARG A 84 -20.65 33.52 21.59
N HIS A 85 -19.47 33.03 21.93
CA HIS A 85 -18.97 33.07 23.31
C HIS A 85 -18.86 34.51 23.83
N GLU A 86 -18.33 35.43 23.03
CA GLU A 86 -18.23 36.85 23.39
C GLU A 86 -19.61 37.51 23.57
N ILE A 87 -20.57 37.18 22.71
CA ILE A 87 -21.96 37.64 22.86
C ILE A 87 -22.55 37.15 24.17
N LEU A 88 -22.37 35.86 24.50
CA LEU A 88 -22.85 35.26 25.74
C LEU A 88 -22.25 35.94 26.98
N LEU A 89 -20.93 36.18 26.99
CA LEU A 89 -20.25 36.84 28.10
C LEU A 89 -20.67 38.31 28.28
N SER A 90 -20.97 39.00 27.18
CA SER A 90 -21.37 40.42 27.20
C SER A 90 -22.89 40.63 27.30
N GLN A 91 -23.69 39.58 27.54
CA GLN A 91 -25.16 39.69 27.58
C GLN A 91 -25.67 40.69 28.62
N SER A 92 -25.15 40.64 29.85
CA SER A 92 -25.56 41.53 30.94
C SER A 92 -25.26 43.00 30.63
N VAL A 93 -24.07 43.26 30.08
CA VAL A 93 -23.62 44.61 29.68
C VAL A 93 -24.44 45.12 28.50
N ARG A 94 -24.71 44.28 27.49
CA ARG A 94 -25.57 44.66 26.36
C ARG A 94 -27.00 44.94 26.79
N GLN A 95 -27.56 44.17 27.71
CA GLN A 95 -28.88 44.42 28.28
C GLN A 95 -28.94 45.75 29.03
N ALA A 96 -27.89 46.08 29.80
CA ALA A 96 -27.78 47.36 30.50
C ALA A 96 -27.58 48.55 29.55
N LEU A 97 -26.92 48.36 28.41
CA LEU A 97 -26.73 49.40 27.39
C LEU A 97 -27.96 49.60 26.49
N HIS A 98 -28.80 48.57 26.32
CA HIS A 98 -30.01 48.62 25.49
C HIS A 98 -31.31 48.84 26.29
N SER A 99 -31.23 49.13 27.60
CA SER A 99 -32.38 49.38 28.48
C SER A 99 -33.22 50.63 28.16
N GLY A 100 -32.91 51.35 27.07
CA GLY A 100 -33.66 52.51 26.58
C GLY A 100 -34.58 52.27 25.38
N HIS A 101 -34.58 51.09 24.75
CA HIS A 101 -35.44 50.79 23.61
C HIS A 101 -36.30 49.54 23.87
N ASN A 102 -37.62 49.74 23.94
CA ASN A 102 -38.64 48.71 24.12
C ASN A 102 -38.72 47.73 22.93
N GLN A 103 -37.80 46.77 22.85
CA GLN A 103 -37.97 45.54 22.08
C GLN A 103 -37.53 44.33 22.92
N LEU A 104 -38.34 44.04 23.94
CA LEU A 104 -38.37 42.74 24.59
C LEU A 104 -39.27 41.82 23.77
N LYS A 105 -38.71 41.08 22.81
CA LYS A 105 -39.31 39.85 22.23
C LYS A 105 -38.24 39.06 21.45
N ASP A 106 -38.01 37.83 21.91
CA ASP A 106 -37.09 36.80 21.38
C ASP A 106 -35.60 37.17 21.22
N MET A 107 -34.81 36.93 22.27
CA MET A 107 -33.35 36.82 22.14
C MET A 107 -32.97 35.50 21.46
N SER A 108 -33.27 35.38 20.18
CA SER A 108 -32.54 34.45 19.32
C SER A 108 -31.09 34.96 19.21
N LEU A 109 -30.11 34.03 19.27
CA LEU A 109 -28.70 34.37 19.03
C LEU A 109 -28.60 35.14 17.70
N PRO A 110 -28.00 36.34 17.67
CA PRO A 110 -27.95 37.14 16.46
C PRO A 110 -27.27 36.36 15.34
N VAL A 111 -27.82 36.45 14.13
CA VAL A 111 -27.23 35.84 12.94
C VAL A 111 -25.88 36.52 12.71
N LEU A 112 -24.81 35.77 12.96
CA LEU A 112 -23.45 36.27 12.78
C LEU A 112 -23.10 36.28 11.30
N GLU A 113 -22.72 37.46 10.81
CA GLU A 113 -22.27 37.69 9.45
C GLU A 113 -20.93 36.97 9.20
N ALA A 114 -20.79 36.35 8.02
CA ALA A 114 -19.71 35.41 7.75
C ALA A 114 -18.33 36.07 7.68
N ARG A 115 -18.23 37.31 7.16
CA ARG A 115 -16.96 38.04 7.08
C ARG A 115 -16.46 38.49 8.44
N ALA A 116 -17.36 38.96 9.30
CA ALA A 116 -17.03 39.26 10.69
C ALA A 116 -16.52 38.01 11.42
N CYS A 117 -17.16 36.85 11.19
CA CYS A 117 -16.68 35.57 11.71
C CYS A 117 -15.30 35.22 11.13
N ALA A 118 -15.09 35.35 9.83
CA ALA A 118 -13.79 35.09 9.21
C ALA A 118 -12.69 35.96 9.83
N ALA A 119 -12.92 37.27 9.97
CA ALA A 119 -11.95 38.19 10.58
C ALA A 119 -11.62 37.80 12.04
N ALA A 120 -12.64 37.54 12.85
CA ALA A 120 -12.46 37.17 14.26
C ALA A 120 -11.78 35.80 14.41
N GLY A 121 -12.12 34.83 13.57
CA GLY A 121 -11.58 33.48 13.64
C GLY A 121 -10.20 33.33 13.01
N GLN A 122 -9.86 34.13 11.99
CA GLN A 122 -8.58 34.03 11.29
C GLN A 122 -7.40 34.26 12.24
N SER A 123 -7.46 35.30 13.08
CA SER A 123 -6.40 35.62 14.04
C SER A 123 -6.12 34.45 15.00
N GLY A 124 -7.15 33.88 15.61
CA GLY A 124 -6.97 32.79 16.55
C GLY A 124 -6.65 31.45 15.89
N LEU A 125 -7.10 31.21 14.65
CA LEU A 125 -6.65 30.04 13.88
C LEU A 125 -5.15 30.09 13.61
N MET A 126 -4.60 31.27 13.27
CA MET A 126 -3.16 31.42 13.03
C MET A 126 -2.36 31.29 14.32
N ALA A 127 -2.82 31.89 15.42
CA ALA A 127 -2.18 31.73 16.73
C ALA A 127 -2.11 30.25 17.16
N LEU A 128 -3.14 29.46 16.82
CA LEU A 128 -3.15 28.03 17.08
C LEU A 128 -2.14 27.26 16.23
N TYR A 129 -2.04 27.56 14.92
CA TYR A 129 -0.99 26.96 14.08
C TYR A 129 0.40 27.31 14.59
N GLU A 130 0.66 28.58 14.88
CA GLU A 130 1.95 29.05 15.40
C GLU A 130 2.32 28.33 16.71
N ALA A 131 1.37 28.24 17.65
CA ALA A 131 1.58 27.55 18.92
C ALA A 131 1.90 26.06 18.74
N MET A 132 1.20 25.37 17.82
CA MET A 132 1.43 23.93 17.56
C MET A 132 2.76 23.69 16.83
N PHE A 133 3.08 24.46 15.79
CA PHE A 133 4.33 24.29 15.03
C PHE A 133 5.57 24.66 15.85
N THR A 134 5.46 25.63 16.76
CA THR A 134 6.55 26.00 17.67
C THR A 134 7.00 24.81 18.54
N GLN A 135 6.10 23.88 18.91
CA GLN A 135 6.47 22.67 19.65
C GLN A 135 7.44 21.76 18.88
N TYR A 136 7.45 21.86 17.56
CA TYR A 136 8.32 21.08 16.67
C TYR A 136 9.51 21.90 16.12
N SER A 137 9.77 23.06 16.70
CA SER A 137 10.83 24.00 16.25
C SER A 137 10.67 24.43 14.78
N THR A 138 9.43 24.49 14.30
CA THR A 138 9.10 24.92 12.95
C THR A 138 8.43 26.29 13.00
N CYS A 139 8.96 27.26 12.26
CA CYS A 139 8.33 28.57 12.14
C CYS A 139 7.21 28.54 11.10
N THR A 140 6.16 29.32 11.34
CA THR A 140 5.05 29.50 10.39
C THR A 140 4.88 30.96 10.02
N ALA A 141 4.36 31.23 8.83
CA ALA A 141 3.97 32.58 8.42
C ALA A 141 2.57 32.56 7.79
N GLN A 142 1.74 33.52 8.18
CA GLN A 142 0.41 33.68 7.60
C GLN A 142 0.50 34.38 6.24
N VAL A 143 -0.22 33.83 5.25
CA VAL A 143 -0.46 34.51 3.97
C VAL A 143 -1.96 34.48 3.67
N LEU A 144 -2.56 35.66 3.50
CA LEU A 144 -3.97 35.82 3.14
C LEU A 144 -4.09 36.20 1.68
N VAL A 145 -4.95 35.50 0.95
CA VAL A 145 -5.12 35.70 -0.49
C VAL A 145 -6.59 35.85 -0.87
N THR A 146 -6.83 36.53 -1.98
CA THR A 146 -8.13 36.65 -2.64
C THR A 146 -8.02 36.10 -4.06
N ASN A 147 -9.16 35.85 -4.73
CA ASN A 147 -9.13 35.38 -6.11
C ASN A 147 -8.40 36.36 -7.05
N LEU A 148 -8.50 37.67 -6.79
CA LEU A 148 -7.89 38.73 -7.60
C LEU A 148 -6.35 38.68 -7.57
N ASP A 149 -5.74 38.15 -6.51
CA ASP A 149 -4.29 38.10 -6.38
C ASP A 149 -3.63 37.12 -7.36
N PHE A 150 -4.41 36.18 -7.93
CA PHE A 150 -3.95 35.24 -8.96
C PHE A 150 -4.25 35.71 -10.39
N HIS A 151 -5.09 36.73 -10.55
CA HIS A 151 -5.47 37.27 -11.87
C HIS A 151 -4.57 38.42 -12.32
N ASP A 152 -4.01 39.16 -11.38
CA ASP A 152 -3.05 40.24 -11.64
C ASP A 152 -1.62 39.70 -11.64
N ASP A 153 -0.89 39.91 -12.74
CA ASP A 153 0.47 39.36 -12.91
C ASP A 153 1.46 39.88 -11.86
N GLN A 154 1.36 41.16 -11.49
CA GLN A 154 2.26 41.76 -10.51
C GLN A 154 1.99 41.20 -9.10
N LYS A 155 0.72 41.12 -8.71
CA LYS A 155 0.33 40.52 -7.42
C LYS A 155 0.72 39.06 -7.33
N ARG A 156 0.54 38.31 -8.41
CA ARG A 156 0.94 36.90 -8.52
C ARG A 156 2.45 36.71 -8.37
N GLN A 157 3.25 37.54 -9.03
CA GLN A 157 4.71 37.54 -8.87
C GLN A 157 5.15 37.89 -7.44
N ASN A 158 4.50 38.88 -6.82
CA ASN A 158 4.79 39.26 -5.43
C ASN A 158 4.44 38.14 -4.44
N LEU A 159 3.29 37.48 -4.63
CA LEU A 159 2.89 36.32 -3.84
C LEU A 159 3.89 35.17 -3.99
N ASN A 160 4.27 34.84 -5.22
CA ASN A 160 5.23 33.76 -5.51
C ASN A 160 6.60 34.06 -4.87
N SER A 161 7.11 35.29 -5.03
CA SER A 161 8.37 35.73 -4.43
C SER A 161 8.34 35.65 -2.91
N THR A 162 7.24 36.08 -2.29
CA THR A 162 7.06 36.01 -0.83
C THR A 162 7.08 34.56 -0.35
N LEU A 163 6.32 33.67 -1.00
CA LEU A 163 6.26 32.26 -0.62
C LEU A 163 7.60 31.55 -0.83
N GLN A 164 8.32 31.85 -1.92
CA GLN A 164 9.65 31.29 -2.14
C GLN A 164 10.64 31.71 -1.05
N GLU A 165 10.60 32.96 -0.61
CA GLU A 165 11.50 33.45 0.44
C GLU A 165 11.19 32.82 1.80
N LEU A 166 9.90 32.66 2.13
CA LEU A 166 9.49 31.91 3.33
C LEU A 166 10.01 30.47 3.31
N LEU A 167 9.86 29.77 2.19
CA LEU A 167 10.35 28.39 2.05
C LEU A 167 11.89 28.31 2.16
N ARG A 168 12.62 29.28 1.58
CA ARG A 168 14.09 29.38 1.73
C ARG A 168 14.54 29.55 3.17
N MET A 169 13.75 30.27 3.97
CA MET A 169 13.98 30.44 5.42
C MET A 169 13.50 29.24 6.24
N ASN A 170 13.09 28.14 5.61
CA ASN A 170 12.55 26.94 6.27
C ASN A 170 11.28 27.26 7.11
N ILE A 171 10.48 28.24 6.67
CA ILE A 171 9.22 28.62 7.29
C ILE A 171 8.07 27.95 6.53
N VAL A 172 7.12 27.34 7.25
CA VAL A 172 5.92 26.74 6.68
C VAL A 172 4.87 27.83 6.45
N PRO A 173 4.52 28.18 5.19
CA PRO A 173 3.47 29.15 4.93
C PRO A 173 2.09 28.53 5.23
N ILE A 174 1.26 29.25 5.98
CA ILE A 174 -0.14 28.91 6.23
C ILE A 174 -1.00 29.88 5.42
N ILE A 175 -1.57 29.37 4.33
CA ILE A 175 -2.35 30.13 3.36
C ILE A 175 -3.84 29.92 3.63
N ASN A 176 -4.61 31.01 3.62
CA ASN A 176 -6.07 30.97 3.65
C ASN A 176 -6.68 32.07 2.77
N THR A 177 -7.93 31.89 2.34
CA THR A 177 -8.70 32.97 1.73
C THR A 177 -8.97 34.09 2.72
N ASN A 178 -8.83 35.34 2.28
CA ASN A 178 -9.19 36.51 3.07
C ASN A 178 -10.71 36.77 3.01
N ASP A 179 -11.51 35.86 3.56
CA ASP A 179 -12.97 35.93 3.49
C ASP A 179 -13.55 37.22 4.11
N ALA A 180 -12.78 37.94 4.93
CA ALA A 180 -13.17 39.22 5.52
C ALA A 180 -13.41 40.33 4.49
N VAL A 181 -12.75 40.25 3.32
CA VAL A 181 -12.80 41.29 2.27
C VAL A 181 -13.29 40.78 0.91
N VAL A 182 -13.65 39.49 0.82
CA VAL A 182 -14.16 38.90 -0.42
C VAL A 182 -15.58 39.39 -0.70
N PRO A 183 -15.89 39.90 -1.92
CA PRO A 183 -17.24 40.33 -2.30
C PRO A 183 -18.24 39.16 -2.21
N PRO A 184 -19.55 39.43 -2.04
CA PRO A 184 -20.54 38.36 -1.96
C PRO A 184 -20.51 37.56 -3.27
N PRO A 185 -20.76 36.24 -3.25
CA PRO A 185 -20.79 35.45 -4.47
C PRO A 185 -21.85 36.02 -5.42
N GLU A 186 -21.42 36.51 -6.58
CA GLU A 186 -22.35 36.93 -7.64
C GLU A 186 -22.98 35.69 -8.30
N PRO A 187 -24.31 35.63 -8.44
CA PRO A 187 -24.94 34.57 -9.20
C PRO A 187 -24.58 34.77 -10.70
N ASN A 188 -23.94 33.76 -11.31
CA ASN A 188 -23.60 33.66 -12.73
C ASN A 188 -22.31 34.33 -13.26
N SER A 189 -21.26 34.53 -12.47
CA SER A 189 -19.94 34.89 -13.02
C SER A 189 -19.09 33.64 -13.38
N ASP A 190 -19.60 32.77 -14.24
CA ASP A 190 -18.76 31.78 -14.93
C ASP A 190 -18.09 32.49 -16.11
N LEU A 191 -17.02 33.24 -15.83
CA LEU A 191 -16.17 33.78 -16.89
C LEU A 191 -15.56 32.61 -17.66
N GLN A 192 -16.15 32.34 -18.83
CA GLN A 192 -15.74 31.34 -19.80
C GLN A 192 -14.38 31.73 -20.37
N GLY A 193 -13.33 31.07 -19.87
CA GLY A 193 -12.02 30.99 -20.50
C GLY A 193 -11.48 29.58 -20.28
N VAL A 194 -11.14 28.89 -21.36
CA VAL A 194 -10.87 27.44 -21.41
C VAL A 194 -9.73 26.97 -20.48
N ASN A 195 -8.96 27.87 -19.85
CA ASN A 195 -7.81 27.53 -19.01
C ASN A 195 -7.81 28.13 -17.57
N VAL A 196 -8.90 28.73 -17.08
CA VAL A 196 -8.87 29.51 -15.81
C VAL A 196 -9.87 28.98 -14.78
N ILE A 197 -9.38 28.49 -13.63
CA ILE A 197 -10.22 27.75 -12.67
C ILE A 197 -11.27 28.51 -11.82
N SER A 198 -11.49 29.83 -11.85
CA SER A 198 -12.36 30.56 -10.88
C SER A 198 -12.29 30.08 -9.40
N ILE A 199 -11.50 30.76 -8.54
CA ILE A 199 -11.43 30.43 -7.10
C ILE A 199 -12.78 30.77 -6.44
N LYS A 200 -13.63 29.76 -6.30
CA LYS A 200 -14.87 29.81 -5.52
C LYS A 200 -14.73 29.14 -4.15
N ASP A 201 -13.73 28.27 -3.98
CA ASP A 201 -13.47 27.49 -2.77
C ASP A 201 -11.96 27.23 -2.53
N ASN A 202 -11.63 26.77 -1.32
CA ASN A 202 -10.26 26.44 -0.92
C ASN A 202 -9.64 25.27 -1.71
N ASP A 203 -10.46 24.45 -2.36
CA ASP A 203 -10.00 23.38 -3.26
C ASP A 203 -9.33 23.98 -4.51
N SER A 204 -10.01 24.94 -5.14
CA SER A 204 -9.51 25.70 -6.30
C SER A 204 -8.28 26.55 -5.95
N LEU A 205 -8.24 27.14 -4.75
CA LEU A 205 -7.08 27.87 -4.25
C LEU A 205 -5.86 26.95 -4.13
N ALA A 206 -6.01 25.79 -3.49
CA ALA A 206 -4.90 24.86 -3.28
C ALA A 206 -4.32 24.33 -4.59
N ALA A 207 -5.20 24.00 -5.56
CA ALA A 207 -4.77 23.57 -6.90
C ALA A 207 -3.95 24.65 -7.61
N ARG A 208 -4.45 25.90 -7.64
CA ARG A 208 -3.73 27.04 -8.26
C ARG A 208 -2.40 27.32 -7.59
N LEU A 209 -2.40 27.37 -6.26
CA LEU A 209 -1.19 27.61 -5.48
C LEU A 209 -0.13 26.53 -5.74
N ALA A 210 -0.54 25.26 -5.79
CA ALA A 210 0.35 24.14 -6.05
C ALA A 210 1.01 24.25 -7.43
N VAL A 211 0.25 24.58 -8.48
CA VAL A 211 0.79 24.76 -9.84
C VAL A 211 1.71 25.99 -9.92
N GLU A 212 1.29 27.13 -9.38
CA GLU A 212 2.07 28.39 -9.41
C GLU A 212 3.39 28.25 -8.64
N MET A 213 3.37 27.53 -7.52
CA MET A 213 4.56 27.19 -6.74
C MET A 213 5.31 25.97 -7.28
N LYS A 214 4.90 25.37 -8.40
CA LYS A 214 5.52 24.15 -8.97
C LYS A 214 5.70 23.05 -7.92
N ALA A 215 4.69 22.83 -7.10
CA ALA A 215 4.70 21.78 -6.10
C ALA A 215 4.76 20.41 -6.78
N ASP A 216 5.50 19.48 -6.17
CA ASP A 216 5.56 18.11 -6.66
C ASP A 216 4.26 17.36 -6.33
N LEU A 217 3.64 17.69 -5.18
CA LEU A 217 2.48 16.98 -4.64
C LEU A 217 1.49 17.94 -3.95
N LEU A 218 0.21 17.79 -4.27
CA LEU A 218 -0.92 18.35 -3.55
C LEU A 218 -1.69 17.23 -2.84
N ILE A 219 -1.74 17.28 -1.51
CA ILE A 219 -2.53 16.39 -0.67
C ILE A 219 -3.80 17.13 -0.26
N ALA A 220 -4.94 16.75 -0.82
CA ALA A 220 -6.24 17.33 -0.51
C ALA A 220 -6.98 16.49 0.56
N LEU A 221 -6.88 16.90 1.81
CA LEU A 221 -7.57 16.26 2.92
C LEU A 221 -9.03 16.74 3.03
N SER A 222 -9.96 15.79 3.04
CA SER A 222 -11.41 16.01 3.18
C SER A 222 -12.04 15.06 4.19
N ASP A 223 -13.35 15.14 4.34
CA ASP A 223 -14.23 14.19 5.03
C ASP A 223 -14.52 12.89 4.25
N VAL A 224 -14.09 12.80 2.99
CA VAL A 224 -14.23 11.61 2.14
C VAL A 224 -12.95 10.77 2.12
N GLU A 225 -13.05 9.45 1.94
CA GLU A 225 -11.87 8.58 1.77
C GLU A 225 -11.13 8.80 0.46
N GLY A 226 -11.85 9.14 -0.61
CA GLY A 226 -11.32 9.37 -1.94
C GLY A 226 -12.45 9.24 -2.97
N LEU A 227 -12.12 8.78 -4.18
CA LEU A 227 -13.07 8.44 -5.22
C LEU A 227 -13.50 6.99 -5.09
N TYR A 228 -14.78 6.73 -5.35
CA TYR A 228 -15.34 5.38 -5.37
C TYR A 228 -15.82 5.04 -6.78
N ASN A 229 -15.81 3.76 -7.11
CA ASN A 229 -16.34 3.22 -8.37
C ASN A 229 -17.88 3.29 -8.46
N SER A 230 -18.56 3.48 -7.33
CA SER A 230 -20.01 3.62 -7.19
C SER A 230 -20.33 4.48 -5.96
N PRO A 231 -21.57 4.98 -5.80
CA PRO A 231 -21.92 5.86 -4.69
C PRO A 231 -21.54 5.28 -3.31
N PRO A 232 -20.86 6.05 -2.43
CA PRO A 232 -20.46 5.56 -1.12
C PRO A 232 -21.67 5.07 -0.30
N GLY A 233 -21.57 3.88 0.30
CA GLY A 233 -22.61 3.30 1.14
C GLY A 233 -23.48 2.23 0.46
N THR A 234 -23.24 1.92 -0.82
CA THR A 234 -23.69 0.65 -1.42
C THR A 234 -22.73 -0.49 -1.03
N ASP A 235 -23.22 -1.72 -0.97
CA ASP A 235 -22.41 -2.89 -0.57
C ASP A 235 -21.20 -3.12 -1.50
N ASP A 236 -21.29 -2.66 -2.76
CA ASP A 236 -20.26 -2.82 -3.79
C ASP A 236 -19.34 -1.59 -3.98
N ALA A 237 -19.51 -0.53 -3.17
CA ALA A 237 -18.68 0.66 -3.25
C ALA A 237 -17.23 0.36 -2.86
N LYS A 238 -16.31 0.43 -3.83
CA LYS A 238 -14.87 0.26 -3.64
C LYS A 238 -14.14 1.57 -3.89
N LEU A 239 -13.19 1.87 -3.01
CA LEU A 239 -12.28 3.01 -3.15
C LEU A 239 -11.38 2.79 -4.37
N ILE A 240 -11.21 3.83 -5.16
CA ILE A 240 -10.29 3.87 -6.32
C ILE A 240 -8.94 4.35 -5.81
N ASP A 241 -7.93 3.48 -5.81
CA ASP A 241 -6.59 3.84 -5.34
C ASP A 241 -5.84 4.76 -6.32
N ILE A 242 -6.06 4.56 -7.61
CA ILE A 242 -5.45 5.34 -8.70
C ILE A 242 -6.54 5.73 -9.69
N PHE A 243 -6.71 7.02 -9.90
CA PHE A 243 -7.62 7.56 -10.90
C PHE A 243 -6.84 8.07 -12.11
N TYR A 244 -7.24 7.59 -13.29
CA TYR A 244 -6.77 8.04 -14.59
C TYR A 244 -7.84 8.95 -15.23
N PRO A 245 -7.50 10.19 -15.64
CA PRO A 245 -8.48 11.13 -16.21
C PRO A 245 -9.29 10.59 -17.40
N GLY A 246 -8.75 9.66 -18.18
CA GLY A 246 -9.50 9.06 -19.30
C GLY A 246 -10.69 8.19 -18.86
N ASP A 247 -10.77 7.79 -17.59
CA ASP A 247 -11.88 6.99 -17.06
C ASP A 247 -12.99 7.87 -16.41
N GLN A 248 -13.01 9.19 -16.67
CA GLN A 248 -13.91 10.15 -16.03
C GLN A 248 -15.41 9.84 -16.20
N GLN A 249 -15.80 9.14 -17.28
CA GLN A 249 -17.20 8.71 -17.51
C GLN A 249 -17.67 7.61 -16.54
N SER A 250 -16.75 6.94 -15.83
CA SER A 250 -17.07 5.84 -14.91
C SER A 250 -17.32 6.28 -13.46
N ILE A 251 -17.14 7.57 -13.14
CA ILE A 251 -17.31 8.08 -11.77
C ILE A 251 -18.72 8.62 -11.57
N THR A 252 -19.37 8.18 -10.49
CA THR A 252 -20.61 8.78 -9.99
C THR A 252 -20.29 9.67 -8.78
N TYR A 253 -20.58 10.97 -8.87
CA TYR A 253 -20.36 11.90 -7.76
C TYR A 253 -21.48 11.80 -6.72
N GLY A 254 -21.12 11.63 -5.44
CA GLY A 254 -22.05 11.76 -4.32
C GLY A 254 -22.54 13.19 -4.10
N THR A 255 -23.58 13.35 -3.27
CA THR A 255 -24.17 14.64 -2.91
C THR A 255 -23.19 15.56 -2.16
N LYS A 256 -23.40 16.88 -2.26
CA LYS A 256 -22.54 17.92 -1.64
C LYS A 256 -22.45 17.71 -0.10
N SER A 257 -21.26 17.91 0.47
CA SER A 257 -21.04 17.89 1.93
C SER A 257 -21.89 18.96 2.63
N ARG A 258 -22.34 18.72 3.87
CA ARG A 258 -23.16 19.67 4.66
C ARG A 258 -22.49 21.02 4.95
N VAL A 259 -21.16 21.08 5.01
CA VAL A 259 -20.38 22.25 5.49
C VAL A 259 -19.44 22.87 4.45
N GLY A 260 -19.14 22.15 3.38
CA GLY A 260 -18.28 22.63 2.29
C GLY A 260 -19.07 23.31 1.18
N ILE A 261 -18.55 24.43 0.69
CA ILE A 261 -19.13 25.16 -0.47
C ILE A 261 -18.98 24.32 -1.77
N GLY A 262 -17.96 23.45 -1.84
CA GLY A 262 -17.64 22.58 -2.97
C GLY A 262 -17.93 21.08 -2.71
N GLY A 263 -18.66 20.44 -3.62
CA GLY A 263 -18.92 18.99 -3.63
C GLY A 263 -17.72 18.15 -4.08
N MET A 264 -17.92 16.83 -4.27
CA MET A 264 -16.87 15.94 -4.81
C MET A 264 -16.43 16.34 -6.22
N GLU A 265 -17.36 16.82 -7.04
CA GLU A 265 -17.08 17.33 -8.39
C GLU A 265 -16.06 18.49 -8.37
N ALA A 266 -16.20 19.44 -7.43
CA ALA A 266 -15.26 20.57 -7.31
C ALA A 266 -13.85 20.10 -6.94
N LYS A 267 -13.73 19.13 -6.03
CA LYS A 267 -12.44 18.53 -5.64
C LYS A 267 -11.77 17.81 -6.80
N VAL A 268 -12.53 17.03 -7.55
CA VAL A 268 -12.01 16.32 -8.74
C VAL A 268 -11.60 17.30 -9.82
N LYS A 269 -12.38 18.36 -10.07
CA LYS A 269 -12.02 19.40 -11.04
C LYS A 269 -10.73 20.12 -10.65
N ALA A 270 -10.59 20.48 -9.37
CA ALA A 270 -9.37 21.10 -8.86
C ALA A 270 -8.15 20.15 -8.97
N ALA A 271 -8.34 18.87 -8.63
CA ALA A 271 -7.29 17.86 -8.73
C ALA A 271 -6.84 17.62 -10.18
N LEU A 272 -7.78 17.51 -11.13
CA LEU A 272 -7.48 17.35 -12.55
C LEU A 272 -6.73 18.55 -13.13
N TRP A 273 -7.11 19.76 -12.74
CA TRP A 273 -6.43 20.97 -13.20
C TRP A 273 -5.01 21.07 -12.62
N ALA A 274 -4.80 20.72 -11.35
CA ALA A 274 -3.47 20.67 -10.75
C ALA A 274 -2.59 19.59 -11.42
N LEU A 275 -3.17 18.44 -11.75
CA LEU A 275 -2.51 17.37 -12.51
C LEU A 275 -2.04 17.88 -13.88
N GLN A 276 -2.94 18.53 -14.65
CA GLN A 276 -2.60 19.15 -15.94
C GLN A 276 -1.52 20.23 -15.82
N GLY A 277 -1.46 20.92 -14.68
CA GLY A 277 -0.40 21.88 -14.34
C GLY A 277 0.91 21.24 -13.87
N GLY A 278 1.05 19.92 -13.94
CA GLY A 278 2.28 19.18 -13.61
C GLY A 278 2.44 18.84 -12.13
N THR A 279 1.40 19.02 -11.30
CA THR A 279 1.42 18.67 -9.87
C THR A 279 0.69 17.36 -9.62
N SER A 280 1.34 16.39 -8.96
CA SER A 280 0.62 15.18 -8.53
C SER A 280 -0.41 15.48 -7.46
N VAL A 281 -1.54 14.77 -7.47
CA VAL A 281 -2.62 15.01 -6.52
C VAL A 281 -3.06 13.73 -5.83
N VAL A 282 -3.29 13.81 -4.52
CA VAL A 282 -3.95 12.76 -3.74
C VAL A 282 -5.12 13.36 -2.97
N ILE A 283 -6.31 12.78 -3.13
CA ILE A 283 -7.49 13.10 -2.30
C ILE A 283 -7.64 12.02 -1.23
N ALA A 284 -7.67 12.40 0.04
CA ALA A 284 -7.73 11.44 1.15
C ALA A 284 -8.58 11.93 2.34
N ASN A 285 -8.95 10.99 3.23
CA ASN A 285 -9.68 11.31 4.45
C ASN A 285 -8.76 11.96 5.49
N GLY A 286 -9.07 13.20 5.88
CA GLY A 286 -8.46 13.90 6.99
C GLY A 286 -9.28 13.87 8.28
N THR A 287 -10.40 13.13 8.34
CA THR A 287 -11.32 13.14 9.49
C THR A 287 -11.33 11.88 10.34
N HIS A 288 -11.02 10.74 9.74
CA HIS A 288 -11.18 9.42 10.34
C HIS A 288 -10.01 9.10 11.30
N PRO A 289 -10.23 8.90 12.61
CA PRO A 289 -9.16 8.77 13.62
C PRO A 289 -8.13 7.67 13.33
N LYS A 290 -8.55 6.54 12.74
CA LYS A 290 -7.64 5.44 12.36
C LYS A 290 -6.73 5.76 11.17
N VAL A 291 -7.09 6.77 10.37
CA VAL A 291 -6.37 7.16 9.14
C VAL A 291 -5.55 8.43 9.39
N THR A 292 -6.08 9.36 10.19
CA THR A 292 -5.46 10.69 10.38
C THR A 292 -4.11 10.68 11.08
N GLY A 293 -3.81 9.65 11.89
CA GLY A 293 -2.55 9.57 12.63
C GLY A 293 -1.30 9.67 11.75
N HIS A 294 -1.37 9.13 10.53
CA HIS A 294 -0.24 9.07 9.60
C HIS A 294 -0.64 9.35 8.14
N VAL A 295 -1.82 9.92 7.87
CA VAL A 295 -2.35 10.12 6.50
C VAL A 295 -1.38 10.81 5.54
N ILE A 296 -0.73 11.90 5.97
CA ILE A 296 0.19 12.67 5.12
C ILE A 296 1.48 11.88 4.91
N THR A 297 2.07 11.34 5.97
CA THR A 297 3.31 10.56 5.89
C THR A 297 3.12 9.28 5.09
N ASP A 298 2.00 8.58 5.26
CA ASP A 298 1.64 7.36 4.53
C ASP A 298 1.47 7.64 3.03
N ILE A 299 0.83 8.75 2.67
CA ILE A 299 0.70 9.19 1.27
C ILE A 299 2.09 9.48 0.68
N VAL A 300 2.94 10.22 1.39
CA VAL A 300 4.31 10.53 0.93
C VAL A 300 5.17 9.27 0.84
N GLU A 301 4.96 8.30 1.73
CA GLU A 301 5.58 6.97 1.66
C GLU A 301 5.02 6.09 0.52
N GLY A 302 4.02 6.57 -0.21
CA GLY A 302 3.44 5.86 -1.35
C GLY A 302 2.47 4.74 -0.98
N LYS A 303 2.01 4.66 0.28
CA LYS A 303 0.99 3.70 0.72
C LYS A 303 -0.36 4.02 0.09
N LYS A 304 -1.23 3.02 -0.07
CA LYS A 304 -2.58 3.14 -0.64
C LYS A 304 -3.58 3.84 0.31
N VAL A 305 -3.35 5.13 0.54
CA VAL A 305 -4.24 6.01 1.29
C VAL A 305 -4.89 7.02 0.34
N GLY A 306 -6.22 7.01 0.28
CA GLY A 306 -7.02 7.83 -0.62
C GLY A 306 -6.77 7.55 -2.10
N THR A 307 -7.20 8.46 -2.97
CA THR A 307 -7.09 8.31 -4.44
C THR A 307 -5.96 9.15 -5.00
N PHE A 308 -5.01 8.51 -5.69
CA PHE A 308 -3.91 9.16 -6.39
C PHE A 308 -4.29 9.42 -7.86
N PHE A 309 -4.09 10.64 -8.31
CA PHE A 309 -4.39 11.05 -9.69
C PHE A 309 -3.14 10.89 -10.54
N SER A 310 -3.22 10.10 -11.61
CA SER A 310 -2.11 9.81 -12.52
C SER A 310 -2.50 10.03 -13.97
N GLU A 311 -1.57 10.57 -14.76
CA GLU A 311 -1.70 10.70 -16.21
C GLU A 311 -1.49 9.37 -16.94
N ILE A 312 -1.01 8.34 -16.25
CA ILE A 312 -0.77 7.02 -16.83
C ILE A 312 -1.83 6.05 -16.32
N LYS A 313 -2.59 5.48 -17.26
CA LYS A 313 -3.51 4.40 -16.94
C LYS A 313 -2.73 3.22 -16.34
N PRO A 314 -3.11 2.71 -15.16
CA PRO A 314 -2.49 1.52 -14.59
C PRO A 314 -2.48 0.38 -15.62
N ALA A 315 -1.33 -0.25 -15.81
CA ALA A 315 -1.19 -1.34 -16.76
C ALA A 315 -1.75 -2.64 -16.15
N GLY A 316 -2.79 -3.19 -16.77
CA GLY A 316 -3.41 -4.44 -16.37
C GLY A 316 -4.47 -4.32 -15.27
N PRO A 317 -5.11 -5.44 -14.89
CA PRO A 317 -6.10 -5.47 -13.82
C PRO A 317 -5.48 -5.13 -12.46
N THR A 318 -6.27 -4.51 -11.59
CA THR A 318 -5.95 -4.34 -10.17
C THR A 318 -5.81 -5.68 -9.46
N VAL A 319 -5.16 -5.72 -8.30
CA VAL A 319 -5.00 -6.95 -7.52
C VAL A 319 -6.35 -7.55 -7.14
N GLU A 320 -7.31 -6.70 -6.78
CA GLU A 320 -8.67 -7.10 -6.44
C GLU A 320 -9.35 -7.77 -7.64
N GLN A 321 -9.21 -7.19 -8.83
CA GLN A 321 -9.70 -7.79 -10.08
C GLN A 321 -8.99 -9.10 -10.40
N GLN A 322 -7.65 -9.17 -10.27
CA GLN A 322 -6.90 -10.42 -10.44
C GLN A 322 -7.38 -11.49 -9.46
N THR A 323 -7.62 -11.12 -8.21
CA THR A 323 -8.10 -12.03 -7.17
C THR A 323 -9.51 -12.54 -7.47
N GLU A 324 -10.40 -11.68 -7.96
CA GLU A 324 -11.74 -12.06 -8.38
C GLU A 324 -11.74 -12.98 -9.60
N MET A 325 -10.91 -12.68 -10.61
CA MET A 325 -10.68 -13.55 -11.76
C MET A 325 -10.14 -14.93 -11.34
N ALA A 326 -9.14 -14.94 -10.45
CA ALA A 326 -8.57 -16.17 -9.89
C ALA A 326 -9.61 -16.97 -9.12
N ARG A 327 -10.38 -16.32 -8.24
CA ARG A 327 -11.44 -16.96 -7.45
C ARG A 327 -12.50 -17.59 -8.33
N ASN A 328 -12.99 -16.87 -9.34
CA ASN A 328 -14.01 -17.38 -10.24
C ASN A 328 -13.50 -18.56 -11.07
N SER A 329 -12.30 -18.44 -11.63
CA SER A 329 -11.67 -19.52 -12.41
C SER A 329 -11.27 -20.71 -11.53
N GLY A 330 -10.89 -20.48 -10.28
CA GLY A 330 -10.60 -21.50 -9.27
C GLY A 330 -11.81 -22.35 -8.90
N ARG A 331 -13.02 -21.75 -8.86
CA ARG A 331 -14.27 -22.51 -8.69
C ARG A 331 -14.52 -23.45 -9.87
N THR A 332 -14.28 -22.98 -11.09
CA THR A 332 -14.35 -23.84 -12.29
C THR A 332 -13.29 -24.94 -12.23
N LEU A 333 -12.05 -24.61 -11.86
CA LEU A 333 -10.96 -25.56 -11.68
C LEU A 333 -11.29 -26.65 -10.64
N ALA A 334 -11.90 -26.29 -9.52
CA ALA A 334 -12.38 -27.24 -8.51
C ALA A 334 -13.45 -28.19 -9.03
N SER A 335 -14.27 -27.75 -10.00
CA SER A 335 -15.33 -28.56 -10.62
C SER A 335 -14.85 -29.49 -11.73
N LEU A 336 -13.61 -29.33 -12.22
CA LEU A 336 -13.06 -30.20 -13.25
C LEU A 336 -12.87 -31.64 -12.73
N HIS A 337 -12.91 -32.61 -13.64
CA HIS A 337 -12.56 -33.99 -13.32
C HIS A 337 -11.06 -34.07 -12.91
N PRO A 338 -10.67 -34.96 -11.98
CA PRO A 338 -9.27 -35.14 -11.61
C PRO A 338 -8.32 -35.37 -12.80
N ASP A 339 -8.78 -36.09 -13.83
CA ASP A 339 -7.98 -36.33 -15.05
C ASP A 339 -7.70 -35.04 -15.83
N GLN A 340 -8.66 -34.11 -15.89
CA GLN A 340 -8.46 -32.82 -16.56
C GLN A 340 -7.44 -31.96 -15.81
N ARG A 341 -7.48 -31.96 -14.46
CA ARG A 341 -6.46 -31.26 -13.65
C ARG A 341 -5.08 -31.90 -13.83
N SER A 342 -5.03 -33.23 -13.94
CA SER A 342 -3.79 -33.98 -14.19
C SER A 342 -3.21 -33.67 -15.59
N GLU A 343 -4.06 -33.57 -16.61
CA GLU A 343 -3.68 -33.20 -17.98
C GLU A 343 -3.05 -31.81 -18.03
N ILE A 344 -3.61 -30.82 -17.32
CA ILE A 344 -3.03 -29.48 -17.19
C ILE A 344 -1.62 -29.55 -16.62
N ILE A 345 -1.42 -30.31 -15.54
CA ILE A 345 -0.10 -30.40 -14.88
C ILE A 345 0.91 -31.13 -15.77
N CYS A 346 0.49 -32.19 -16.47
CA CYS A 346 1.34 -32.90 -17.42
C CYS A 346 1.76 -32.01 -18.59
N ASN A 347 0.82 -31.24 -19.15
CA ASN A 347 1.13 -30.29 -20.22
C ASN A 347 2.10 -29.19 -19.73
N LEU A 348 1.91 -28.67 -18.51
CA LEU A 348 2.88 -27.73 -17.93
C LEU A 348 4.29 -28.36 -17.83
N ALA A 349 4.40 -29.63 -17.44
CA ALA A 349 5.68 -30.33 -17.39
C ALA A 349 6.33 -30.48 -18.79
N GLU A 350 5.52 -30.66 -19.83
CA GLU A 350 5.97 -30.73 -21.23
C GLU A 350 6.47 -29.36 -21.71
N LEU A 351 5.69 -28.30 -21.48
CA LEU A 351 6.07 -26.93 -21.79
C LEU A 351 7.38 -26.51 -21.12
N LEU A 352 7.64 -26.91 -19.87
CA LEU A 352 8.91 -26.66 -19.19
C LEU A 352 10.12 -27.30 -19.91
N THR A 353 9.89 -28.43 -20.59
CA THR A 353 10.92 -29.16 -21.32
C THR A 353 11.10 -28.59 -22.73
N GLU A 354 10.00 -28.32 -23.44
CA GLU A 354 9.99 -27.78 -24.80
C GLU A 354 10.49 -26.34 -24.86
N ARG A 355 10.07 -25.50 -23.91
CA ARG A 355 10.41 -24.07 -23.83
C ARG A 355 11.59 -23.79 -22.91
N LYS A 356 12.40 -24.82 -22.63
CA LYS A 356 13.58 -24.73 -21.76
C LYS A 356 14.52 -23.59 -22.14
N ASP A 357 14.82 -23.42 -23.41
CA ASP A 357 15.79 -22.41 -23.86
C ASP A 357 15.26 -20.98 -23.65
N GLU A 358 13.96 -20.76 -23.80
CA GLU A 358 13.29 -19.50 -23.48
C GLU A 358 13.36 -19.19 -21.97
N ILE A 359 13.07 -20.18 -21.12
CA ILE A 359 13.14 -20.05 -19.66
C ILE A 359 14.56 -19.71 -19.22
N LEU A 360 15.57 -20.41 -19.74
CA LEU A 360 16.97 -20.19 -19.39
C LEU A 360 17.49 -18.84 -19.89
N ALA A 361 17.03 -18.38 -21.07
CA ALA A 361 17.36 -17.05 -21.57
C ALA A 361 16.80 -15.95 -20.65
N ALA A 362 15.53 -16.08 -20.21
CA ALA A 362 14.93 -15.14 -19.26
C ALA A 362 15.63 -15.17 -17.90
N ASN A 363 16.01 -16.36 -17.41
CA ASN A 363 16.76 -16.49 -16.16
C ASN A 363 18.16 -15.89 -16.23
N LYS A 364 18.83 -16.01 -17.39
CA LYS A 364 20.11 -15.37 -17.61
C LYS A 364 20.01 -13.84 -17.50
N MET A 365 18.96 -13.23 -18.08
CA MET A 365 18.73 -11.79 -17.95
C MET A 365 18.55 -11.36 -16.48
N ASP A 366 17.76 -12.12 -15.71
CA ASP A 366 17.56 -11.85 -14.28
C ASP A 366 18.87 -11.99 -13.47
N MET A 367 19.67 -13.02 -13.76
CA MET A 367 20.97 -13.24 -13.14
C MET A 367 21.95 -12.09 -13.46
N ASP A 368 22.04 -11.68 -14.73
CA ASP A 368 22.90 -10.57 -15.16
C ASP A 368 22.49 -9.26 -14.49
N LEU A 369 21.19 -8.96 -14.40
CA LEU A 369 20.66 -7.79 -13.70
C LEU A 369 20.99 -7.83 -12.20
N ALA A 370 20.83 -8.98 -11.55
CA ALA A 370 21.10 -9.15 -10.12
C ALA A 370 22.60 -8.99 -9.80
N VAL A 371 23.48 -9.55 -10.63
CA VAL A 371 24.94 -9.43 -10.48
C VAL A 371 25.38 -8.00 -10.72
N ASN A 372 24.90 -7.34 -11.78
CA ASN A 372 25.26 -5.95 -12.09
C ASN A 372 24.75 -4.96 -11.04
N ALA A 373 23.58 -5.23 -10.43
CA ALA A 373 23.10 -4.42 -9.33
C ALA A 373 24.00 -4.56 -8.09
N GLY A 374 24.59 -5.73 -7.83
CA GLY A 374 25.56 -5.95 -6.74
C GLY A 374 24.97 -6.02 -5.33
N HIS A 375 23.64 -6.00 -5.18
CA HIS A 375 22.97 -5.95 -3.86
C HIS A 375 22.46 -7.30 -3.35
N LEU A 376 22.48 -8.37 -4.16
CA LEU A 376 21.96 -9.68 -3.75
C LEU A 376 23.04 -10.55 -3.09
N PRO A 377 22.80 -11.11 -1.89
CA PRO A 377 23.71 -12.08 -1.27
C PRO A 377 23.94 -13.32 -2.15
N PRO A 378 25.13 -13.96 -2.09
CA PRO A 378 25.44 -15.16 -2.89
C PRO A 378 24.43 -16.31 -2.73
N ALA A 379 23.88 -16.48 -1.53
CA ALA A 379 22.85 -17.49 -1.26
C ALA A 379 21.55 -17.23 -2.04
N MET A 380 21.16 -15.96 -2.24
CA MET A 380 19.98 -15.61 -3.03
C MET A 380 20.25 -15.80 -4.53
N LEU A 381 21.45 -15.45 -5.02
CA LEU A 381 21.83 -15.72 -6.42
C LEU A 381 21.80 -17.22 -6.75
N LYS A 382 22.28 -18.08 -5.83
CA LYS A 382 22.20 -19.55 -6.02
C LYS A 382 20.76 -20.04 -6.12
N ARG A 383 19.84 -19.46 -5.33
CA ARG A 383 18.41 -19.80 -5.39
C ARG A 383 17.74 -19.27 -6.67
N LEU A 384 18.15 -18.09 -7.15
CA LEU A 384 17.62 -17.46 -8.36
C LEU A 384 17.98 -18.24 -9.64
N SER A 385 19.15 -18.88 -9.66
CA SER A 385 19.63 -19.62 -10.83
C SER A 385 18.76 -20.84 -11.18
N LEU A 386 18.38 -20.94 -12.45
CA LEU A 386 17.79 -22.14 -13.05
C LEU A 386 18.82 -22.85 -13.93
N SER A 387 18.76 -24.18 -13.93
CA SER A 387 19.61 -25.02 -14.77
C SER A 387 18.77 -26.06 -15.51
N PRO A 388 19.26 -26.64 -16.61
CA PRO A 388 18.57 -27.74 -17.29
C PRO A 388 18.20 -28.89 -16.35
N ALA A 389 19.10 -29.25 -15.42
CA ALA A 389 18.86 -30.30 -14.44
C ALA A 389 17.71 -29.93 -13.46
N LYS A 390 17.64 -28.67 -13.01
CA LYS A 390 16.51 -28.20 -12.18
C LYS A 390 15.19 -28.24 -12.95
N LEU A 391 15.17 -27.78 -14.21
CA LEU A 391 13.96 -27.81 -15.03
C LEU A 391 13.47 -29.25 -15.28
N ASN A 392 14.40 -30.18 -15.54
CA ASN A 392 14.05 -31.59 -15.67
C ASN A 392 13.49 -32.18 -14.36
N SER A 393 14.09 -31.83 -13.23
CA SER A 393 13.61 -32.27 -11.90
C SER A 393 12.21 -31.71 -11.60
N LEU A 394 11.95 -30.45 -11.99
CA LEU A 394 10.62 -29.83 -11.89
C LEU A 394 9.59 -30.57 -12.74
N ALA A 395 9.91 -30.85 -14.01
CA ALA A 395 9.01 -31.57 -14.90
C ALA A 395 8.66 -32.97 -14.36
N ILE A 396 9.64 -33.70 -13.83
CA ILE A 396 9.42 -35.00 -13.18
C ILE A 396 8.51 -34.85 -11.95
N GLY A 397 8.78 -33.87 -11.08
CA GLY A 397 7.97 -33.60 -9.90
C GLY A 397 6.52 -33.24 -10.24
N LEU A 398 6.30 -32.44 -11.30
CA LEU A 398 4.96 -32.12 -11.79
C LEU A 398 4.20 -33.37 -12.24
N ARG A 399 4.85 -34.25 -13.02
CA ARG A 399 4.23 -35.53 -13.42
C ARG A 399 3.88 -36.42 -12.22
N GLN A 400 4.73 -36.44 -11.20
CA GLN A 400 4.44 -37.17 -9.95
C GLN A 400 3.21 -36.59 -9.23
N ILE A 401 3.08 -35.26 -9.15
CA ILE A 401 1.90 -34.60 -8.59
C ILE A 401 0.64 -34.97 -9.39
N ALA A 402 0.69 -34.92 -10.72
CA ALA A 402 -0.44 -35.25 -11.58
C ALA A 402 -0.96 -36.66 -11.32
N VAL A 403 -0.06 -37.65 -11.18
CA VAL A 403 -0.43 -39.04 -10.89
C VAL A 403 -0.98 -39.20 -9.48
N ALA A 404 -0.35 -38.57 -8.48
CA ALA A 404 -0.68 -38.78 -7.07
C ALA A 404 -1.95 -38.04 -6.60
N ALA A 405 -2.40 -37.02 -7.33
CA ALA A 405 -3.44 -36.11 -6.85
C ALA A 405 -4.88 -36.46 -7.25
N GLN A 406 -5.12 -37.61 -7.88
CA GLN A 406 -6.44 -37.95 -8.43
C GLN A 406 -7.57 -37.94 -7.39
N ASP A 407 -7.30 -38.36 -6.15
CA ASP A 407 -8.28 -38.44 -5.06
C ASP A 407 -8.21 -37.23 -4.10
N SER A 408 -7.49 -36.15 -4.43
CA SER A 408 -7.24 -35.07 -3.48
C SER A 408 -8.48 -34.21 -3.19
N VAL A 409 -9.36 -34.02 -4.18
CA VAL A 409 -10.58 -33.20 -4.08
C VAL A 409 -11.81 -34.09 -4.13
N GLY A 410 -12.75 -33.89 -3.20
CA GLY A 410 -13.99 -34.68 -3.11
C GLY A 410 -13.85 -36.01 -2.35
N ARG A 411 -12.73 -36.23 -1.66
CA ARG A 411 -12.49 -37.48 -0.92
C ARG A 411 -13.33 -37.54 0.34
N VAL A 412 -14.12 -38.59 0.49
CA VAL A 412 -14.86 -38.86 1.72
C VAL A 412 -13.89 -39.28 2.83
N LEU A 413 -13.77 -38.46 3.87
CA LEU A 413 -12.94 -38.72 5.05
C LEU A 413 -13.71 -39.51 6.10
N ARG A 414 -14.99 -39.18 6.28
CA ARG A 414 -15.89 -39.81 7.26
C ARG A 414 -17.28 -39.90 6.66
N ARG A 415 -17.95 -41.02 6.89
CA ARG A 415 -19.35 -41.24 6.54
C ARG A 415 -20.06 -41.88 7.73
N THR A 416 -21.12 -41.23 8.20
CA THR A 416 -21.88 -41.66 9.38
C THR A 416 -23.36 -41.67 9.06
N ARG A 417 -24.03 -42.81 9.25
CA ARG A 417 -25.49 -42.86 9.27
C ARG A 417 -25.96 -42.35 10.63
N VAL A 418 -26.55 -41.15 10.65
CA VAL A 418 -27.01 -40.49 11.88
C VAL A 418 -28.36 -41.05 12.32
N ALA A 419 -29.26 -41.30 11.37
CA ALA A 419 -30.57 -41.90 11.60
C ALA A 419 -31.04 -42.66 10.35
N HIS A 420 -32.22 -43.29 10.43
CA HIS A 420 -32.87 -43.88 9.25
C HIS A 420 -33.07 -42.78 8.18
N ASN A 421 -32.55 -43.01 6.97
CA ASN A 421 -32.53 -42.06 5.85
C ASN A 421 -31.80 -40.72 6.10
N LEU A 422 -30.87 -40.66 7.07
CA LEU A 422 -30.00 -39.49 7.29
C LEU A 422 -28.53 -39.89 7.34
N GLU A 423 -27.79 -39.58 6.27
CA GLU A 423 -26.35 -39.82 6.16
C GLU A 423 -25.57 -38.50 6.19
N LEU A 424 -24.49 -38.46 6.98
CA LEU A 424 -23.57 -37.35 7.08
C LEU A 424 -22.22 -37.76 6.50
N GLU A 425 -21.72 -36.97 5.55
CA GLU A 425 -20.40 -37.15 4.95
C GLU A 425 -19.52 -35.92 5.20
N GLN A 426 -18.27 -36.16 5.58
CA GLN A 426 -17.22 -35.17 5.59
C GLN A 426 -16.30 -35.42 4.41
N ILE A 427 -16.17 -34.45 3.51
CA ILE A 427 -15.39 -34.55 2.28
C ILE A 427 -14.25 -33.53 2.23
N THR A 428 -13.22 -33.79 1.43
CA THR A 428 -12.20 -32.79 1.10
C THR A 428 -12.71 -31.80 0.06
N VAL A 429 -12.47 -30.51 0.30
CA VAL A 429 -12.74 -29.42 -0.64
C VAL A 429 -11.50 -28.51 -0.72
N PRO A 430 -11.31 -27.76 -1.82
CA PRO A 430 -10.25 -26.76 -1.89
C PRO A 430 -10.41 -25.72 -0.77
N ILE A 431 -9.29 -25.13 -0.35
CA ILE A 431 -9.29 -24.04 0.63
C ILE A 431 -9.96 -22.80 0.04
N GLY A 432 -9.67 -22.50 -1.23
CA GLY A 432 -10.19 -21.34 -1.94
C GLY A 432 -9.10 -20.66 -2.77
N VAL A 433 -8.71 -19.46 -2.37
CA VAL A 433 -7.67 -18.63 -3.00
C VAL A 433 -6.41 -18.62 -2.14
N LEU A 434 -5.31 -19.11 -2.72
CA LEU A 434 -4.00 -19.11 -2.10
C LEU A 434 -3.18 -17.90 -2.56
N LEU A 435 -2.47 -17.24 -1.65
CA LEU A 435 -1.45 -16.25 -1.98
C LEU A 435 -0.07 -16.80 -1.63
N VAL A 436 0.76 -17.05 -2.64
CA VAL A 436 2.15 -17.47 -2.45
C VAL A 436 3.08 -16.30 -2.70
N ILE A 437 3.81 -15.89 -1.66
CA ILE A 437 4.82 -14.81 -1.72
C ILE A 437 6.20 -15.45 -1.62
N PHE A 438 7.05 -15.23 -2.61
CA PHE A 438 8.35 -15.91 -2.71
C PHE A 438 9.47 -14.99 -3.22
N GLU A 439 10.69 -15.25 -2.75
CA GLU A 439 11.89 -14.46 -3.05
C GLU A 439 13.00 -15.35 -3.61
N ALA A 440 13.62 -14.88 -4.69
CA ALA A 440 14.77 -15.47 -5.37
C ALA A 440 14.63 -16.97 -5.69
N ARG A 441 13.40 -17.43 -5.96
CA ARG A 441 13.07 -18.85 -6.20
C ARG A 441 12.07 -18.99 -7.35
N PRO A 442 12.50 -18.75 -8.61
CA PRO A 442 11.61 -18.90 -9.76
C PRO A 442 11.11 -20.34 -9.96
N ASP A 443 11.88 -21.33 -9.49
CA ASP A 443 11.51 -22.75 -9.46
C ASP A 443 10.27 -23.04 -8.60
N CYS A 444 9.97 -22.19 -7.61
CA CYS A 444 8.80 -22.31 -6.76
C CYS A 444 7.49 -22.16 -7.55
N LEU A 445 7.48 -21.31 -8.60
CA LEU A 445 6.27 -20.96 -9.35
C LEU A 445 5.57 -22.18 -9.96
N PRO A 446 6.23 -23.01 -10.81
CA PRO A 446 5.58 -24.20 -11.37
C PRO A 446 5.20 -25.23 -10.30
N GLN A 447 5.96 -25.35 -9.20
CA GLN A 447 5.64 -26.29 -8.11
C GLN A 447 4.33 -25.93 -7.42
N VAL A 448 4.20 -24.67 -6.97
CA VAL A 448 2.98 -24.22 -6.27
C VAL A 448 1.80 -24.09 -7.23
N GLY A 449 2.06 -23.74 -8.49
CA GLY A 449 1.06 -23.78 -9.57
C GLY A 449 0.48 -25.18 -9.72
N ALA A 450 1.32 -26.19 -9.87
CA ALA A 450 0.87 -27.57 -10.00
C ALA A 450 0.14 -28.10 -8.76
N LEU A 451 0.60 -27.77 -7.55
CA LEU A 451 -0.09 -28.15 -6.32
C LEU A 451 -1.46 -27.46 -6.17
N ALA A 452 -1.56 -26.17 -6.53
CA ALA A 452 -2.82 -25.45 -6.53
C ALA A 452 -3.81 -26.05 -7.55
N ILE A 453 -3.32 -26.36 -8.76
CA ILE A 453 -4.11 -27.03 -9.81
C ILE A 453 -4.60 -28.39 -9.33
N ALA A 454 -3.70 -29.23 -8.81
CA ALA A 454 -4.01 -30.56 -8.29
C ALA A 454 -5.11 -30.53 -7.21
N SER A 455 -5.01 -29.57 -6.30
CA SER A 455 -5.91 -29.40 -5.15
C SER A 455 -7.13 -28.53 -5.44
N GLY A 456 -7.33 -28.07 -6.68
CA GLY A 456 -8.49 -27.28 -7.10
C GLY A 456 -8.54 -25.87 -6.52
N ASN A 457 -7.40 -25.31 -6.10
CA ASN A 457 -7.32 -23.96 -5.53
C ASN A 457 -6.99 -22.91 -6.60
N ALA A 458 -7.55 -21.70 -6.44
CA ALA A 458 -7.05 -20.52 -7.12
C ALA A 458 -5.72 -20.08 -6.51
N LEU A 459 -4.88 -19.41 -7.30
CA LEU A 459 -3.54 -19.03 -6.88
C LEU A 459 -3.17 -17.62 -7.34
N LEU A 460 -2.76 -16.80 -6.38
CA LEU A 460 -2.04 -15.55 -6.58
C LEU A 460 -0.57 -15.76 -6.27
N LEU A 461 0.28 -15.33 -7.19
CA LEU A 461 1.73 -15.42 -7.09
C LEU A 461 2.32 -14.03 -6.95
N LYS A 462 3.10 -13.78 -5.89
CA LYS A 462 3.89 -12.57 -5.74
C LYS A 462 5.36 -12.93 -5.64
N GLY A 463 6.05 -12.85 -6.77
CA GLY A 463 7.50 -13.02 -6.84
C GLY A 463 8.26 -11.74 -6.46
N GLY A 464 9.53 -11.93 -6.06
CA GLY A 464 10.50 -10.85 -5.91
C GLY A 464 10.90 -10.22 -7.25
N LYS A 465 11.39 -8.98 -7.19
CA LYS A 465 11.75 -8.17 -8.37
C LYS A 465 12.95 -8.74 -9.14
N GLU A 466 13.81 -9.47 -8.45
CA GLU A 466 15.00 -10.13 -8.98
C GLU A 466 14.72 -11.27 -9.96
N ALA A 467 13.51 -11.85 -9.94
CA ALA A 467 13.13 -12.97 -10.80
C ALA A 467 12.02 -12.59 -11.81
N ALA A 468 11.86 -11.30 -12.10
CA ALA A 468 10.71 -10.78 -12.83
C ALA A 468 10.58 -11.37 -14.24
N ASN A 469 11.68 -11.51 -14.99
CA ASN A 469 11.63 -12.02 -16.36
C ASN A 469 11.33 -13.52 -16.37
N THR A 470 11.98 -14.28 -15.49
CA THR A 470 11.80 -15.73 -15.35
C THR A 470 10.36 -16.06 -14.92
N ASN A 471 9.85 -15.37 -13.89
CA ASN A 471 8.50 -15.58 -13.38
C ASN A 471 7.44 -15.27 -14.44
N ARG A 472 7.65 -14.24 -15.28
CA ARG A 472 6.74 -13.90 -16.38
C ARG A 472 6.64 -15.05 -17.38
N VAL A 473 7.76 -15.63 -17.81
CA VAL A 473 7.77 -16.76 -18.75
C VAL A 473 7.11 -17.98 -18.13
N LEU A 474 7.47 -18.35 -16.90
CA LEU A 474 6.89 -19.52 -16.21
C LEU A 474 5.38 -19.36 -15.96
N HIS A 475 4.93 -18.15 -15.62
CA HIS A 475 3.49 -17.84 -15.49
C HIS A 475 2.77 -17.96 -16.83
N GLN A 476 3.36 -17.46 -17.92
CA GLN A 476 2.79 -17.59 -19.27
C GLN A 476 2.61 -19.06 -19.67
N LEU A 477 3.60 -19.92 -19.43
CA LEU A 477 3.49 -21.35 -19.70
C LEU A 477 2.43 -22.03 -18.80
N THR A 478 2.30 -21.57 -17.55
CA THR A 478 1.25 -22.05 -16.64
C THR A 478 -0.14 -21.67 -17.17
N GLN A 479 -0.33 -20.44 -17.64
CA GLN A 479 -1.57 -19.97 -18.25
C GLN A 479 -1.89 -20.72 -19.55
N GLU A 480 -0.87 -21.03 -20.37
CA GLU A 480 -1.01 -21.83 -21.59
C GLU A 480 -1.54 -23.23 -21.26
N ALA A 481 -0.97 -23.91 -20.26
CA ALA A 481 -1.45 -25.21 -19.81
C ALA A 481 -2.89 -25.17 -19.27
N LEU A 482 -3.24 -24.16 -18.46
CA LEU A 482 -4.58 -23.97 -17.92
C LEU A 482 -5.64 -23.67 -19.00
N SER A 483 -5.23 -23.08 -20.12
CA SER A 483 -6.15 -22.67 -21.19
C SER A 483 -6.83 -23.86 -21.88
N MET A 484 -6.23 -25.07 -21.81
CA MET A 484 -6.82 -26.29 -22.37
C MET A 484 -8.22 -26.59 -21.85
N HIS A 485 -8.49 -26.25 -20.59
CA HIS A 485 -9.78 -26.47 -19.93
C HIS A 485 -10.47 -25.15 -19.54
N GLY A 486 -10.12 -24.04 -20.19
CA GLY A 486 -10.78 -22.74 -19.97
C GLY A 486 -10.56 -22.12 -18.59
N VAL A 487 -9.56 -22.57 -17.84
CA VAL A 487 -9.26 -22.12 -16.46
C VAL A 487 -7.98 -21.28 -16.38
N ARG A 488 -7.65 -20.57 -17.47
CA ARG A 488 -6.45 -19.73 -17.62
C ARG A 488 -6.25 -18.78 -16.44
N GLU A 489 -7.33 -18.19 -15.96
CA GLU A 489 -7.29 -17.13 -14.95
C GLU A 489 -7.13 -17.66 -13.52
N ALA A 490 -7.16 -18.98 -13.29
CA ALA A 490 -7.05 -19.59 -11.96
C ALA A 490 -5.70 -19.32 -11.29
N VAL A 491 -4.66 -19.00 -12.08
CA VAL A 491 -3.33 -18.63 -11.59
C VAL A 491 -2.95 -17.24 -12.10
N GLN A 492 -2.77 -16.30 -11.17
CA GLN A 492 -2.40 -14.91 -11.46
C GLN A 492 -1.02 -14.57 -10.92
N LEU A 493 -0.24 -13.82 -11.69
CA LEU A 493 1.01 -13.21 -11.24
C LEU A 493 0.75 -11.75 -10.87
N VAL A 494 0.83 -11.45 -9.58
CA VAL A 494 0.66 -10.11 -9.02
C VAL A 494 1.87 -9.26 -9.38
N SER A 495 1.62 -8.01 -9.80
CA SER A 495 2.66 -7.04 -10.12
C SER A 495 3.65 -6.86 -8.99
N THR A 496 4.94 -6.74 -9.31
CA THR A 496 5.99 -6.48 -8.32
C THR A 496 5.91 -5.09 -7.67
N ARG A 497 5.03 -4.23 -8.19
CA ARG A 497 4.73 -2.90 -7.67
C ARG A 497 3.82 -2.93 -6.45
N GLU A 498 3.03 -3.98 -6.31
CA GLU A 498 2.11 -4.15 -5.20
C GLU A 498 2.90 -4.48 -3.93
N GLU A 499 2.61 -3.76 -2.86
CA GLU A 499 3.24 -4.01 -1.57
C GLU A 499 2.64 -5.27 -0.94
N VAL A 500 3.49 -6.03 -0.27
CA VAL A 500 3.07 -7.27 0.41
C VAL A 500 2.00 -6.97 1.47
N GLU A 501 2.10 -5.83 2.13
CA GLU A 501 1.13 -5.39 3.13
C GLU A 501 -0.27 -5.19 2.55
N ASP A 502 -0.38 -4.67 1.32
CA ASP A 502 -1.67 -4.47 0.66
C ASP A 502 -2.34 -5.82 0.38
N LEU A 503 -1.57 -6.80 -0.07
CA LEU A 503 -2.05 -8.16 -0.30
C LEU A 503 -2.51 -8.84 0.99
N CYS A 504 -1.83 -8.57 2.10
CA CYS A 504 -2.18 -9.12 3.42
C CYS A 504 -3.49 -8.56 4.00
N ARG A 505 -4.04 -7.49 3.41
CA ARG A 505 -5.32 -6.86 3.82
C ARG A 505 -6.53 -7.40 3.08
N LEU A 506 -6.35 -8.28 2.08
CA LEU A 506 -7.41 -8.83 1.27
C LEU A 506 -8.09 -10.05 1.94
N ASP A 507 -8.44 -9.94 3.22
CA ASP A 507 -8.97 -11.05 4.05
C ASP A 507 -10.33 -11.58 3.61
N LYS A 508 -11.11 -10.76 2.91
CA LYS A 508 -12.35 -11.19 2.25
C LYS A 508 -12.12 -11.90 0.91
N MET A 509 -10.90 -11.83 0.37
CA MET A 509 -10.58 -12.30 -0.98
C MET A 509 -9.60 -13.49 -1.00
N ILE A 510 -8.72 -13.60 -0.01
CA ILE A 510 -7.64 -14.58 0.09
C ILE A 510 -7.83 -15.44 1.33
N ASP A 511 -7.75 -16.76 1.16
CA ASP A 511 -8.08 -17.74 2.21
C ASP A 511 -6.83 -18.29 2.93
N LEU A 512 -5.65 -18.24 2.30
CA LEU A 512 -4.38 -18.69 2.89
C LEU A 512 -3.17 -17.99 2.27
N ILE A 513 -2.22 -17.54 3.11
CA ILE A 513 -0.92 -17.02 2.66
C ILE A 513 0.19 -18.04 2.90
N ILE A 514 1.05 -18.27 1.90
CA ILE A 514 2.19 -19.18 1.97
C ILE A 514 3.48 -18.40 1.65
N PRO A 515 4.24 -17.94 2.66
CA PRO A 515 5.52 -17.27 2.44
C PRO A 515 6.65 -18.28 2.18
N ARG A 516 7.45 -18.03 1.14
CA ARG A 516 8.59 -18.87 0.72
C ARG A 516 9.83 -18.01 0.52
N GLY A 517 10.45 -17.57 1.60
CA GLY A 517 11.61 -16.69 1.54
C GLY A 517 12.51 -16.80 2.76
N SER A 518 13.05 -15.67 3.18
CA SER A 518 13.82 -15.53 4.42
C SER A 518 12.92 -15.60 5.66
N SER A 519 13.49 -15.93 6.82
CA SER A 519 12.78 -15.85 8.11
C SER A 519 12.20 -14.46 8.38
N GLN A 520 12.89 -13.42 7.90
CA GLN A 520 12.43 -12.04 8.02
C GLN A 520 11.15 -11.80 7.22
N LEU A 521 11.13 -12.20 5.94
CA LEU A 521 9.92 -12.14 5.11
C LEU A 521 8.73 -12.86 5.76
N VAL A 522 8.96 -14.07 6.27
CA VAL A 522 7.90 -14.86 6.94
C VAL A 522 7.33 -14.10 8.14
N ARG A 523 8.19 -13.53 8.99
CA ARG A 523 7.77 -12.76 10.16
C ARG A 523 7.03 -11.48 9.78
N ASP A 524 7.48 -10.79 8.74
CA ASP A 524 6.85 -9.54 8.30
C ASP A 524 5.45 -9.82 7.73
N ILE A 525 5.29 -10.90 6.96
CA ILE A 525 3.98 -11.36 6.47
C ILE A 525 3.08 -11.77 7.64
N GLN A 526 3.59 -12.53 8.62
CA GLN A 526 2.81 -12.92 9.80
C GLN A 526 2.32 -11.72 10.63
N ARG A 527 3.10 -10.62 10.68
CA ARG A 527 2.71 -9.37 11.35
C ARG A 527 1.69 -8.57 10.54
N ALA A 528 1.85 -8.54 9.22
CA ALA A 528 0.99 -7.78 8.32
C ALA A 528 -0.36 -8.46 8.09
N ALA A 529 -0.40 -9.80 8.00
CA ALA A 529 -1.60 -10.58 7.78
C ALA A 529 -2.50 -10.59 9.03
N LYS A 530 -3.53 -9.75 9.01
CA LYS A 530 -4.60 -9.74 10.03
C LYS A 530 -5.85 -10.36 9.43
N GLY A 531 -6.25 -11.52 9.94
CA GLY A 531 -7.45 -12.24 9.51
C GLY A 531 -7.20 -13.39 8.54
N ILE A 532 -6.10 -13.35 7.76
CA ILE A 532 -5.74 -14.42 6.83
C ILE A 532 -4.78 -15.40 7.50
N PRO A 533 -5.07 -16.71 7.52
CA PRO A 533 -4.14 -17.73 8.00
C PRO A 533 -2.83 -17.70 7.20
N VAL A 534 -1.69 -17.90 7.87
CA VAL A 534 -0.36 -17.96 7.25
C VAL A 534 0.26 -19.33 7.48
N LEU A 535 0.54 -20.06 6.40
CA LEU A 535 1.20 -21.37 6.44
C LEU A 535 2.69 -21.22 6.10
N GLY A 536 3.52 -21.19 7.13
CA GLY A 536 4.98 -21.17 7.00
C GLY A 536 5.67 -21.34 8.34
N HIS A 537 6.95 -21.66 8.30
CA HIS A 537 7.81 -21.71 9.48
C HIS A 537 8.81 -20.55 9.43
N SER A 538 8.96 -19.81 10.53
CA SER A 538 9.91 -18.71 10.62
C SER A 538 11.34 -19.23 10.81
N GLU A 539 11.52 -20.37 11.48
CA GLU A 539 12.82 -20.91 11.89
C GLU A 539 12.85 -22.44 11.77
N GLY A 540 14.05 -23.00 11.62
CA GLY A 540 14.29 -24.42 11.38
C GLY A 540 15.48 -24.91 12.21
N ILE A 541 15.35 -24.87 13.53
CA ILE A 541 16.42 -25.30 14.45
C ILE A 541 16.33 -26.82 14.63
N CYS A 542 16.98 -27.55 13.72
CA CYS A 542 16.96 -29.01 13.74
C CYS A 542 18.07 -29.58 14.63
N HIS A 543 17.73 -30.67 15.32
CA HIS A 543 18.61 -31.35 16.25
C HIS A 543 18.88 -32.78 15.76
N VAL A 544 20.11 -33.24 15.89
CA VAL A 544 20.45 -34.66 15.82
C VAL A 544 20.88 -35.10 17.21
N TYR A 545 20.25 -36.14 17.76
CA TYR A 545 20.64 -36.73 19.03
C TYR A 545 21.34 -38.07 18.78
N VAL A 546 22.58 -38.18 19.25
CA VAL A 546 23.39 -39.40 19.22
C VAL A 546 23.27 -40.09 20.57
N ASP A 547 22.44 -41.13 20.60
CA ASP A 547 22.19 -41.95 21.78
C ASP A 547 23.35 -42.91 22.09
N SER A 548 23.47 -43.37 23.35
CA SER A 548 24.53 -44.31 23.76
C SER A 548 24.57 -45.57 22.92
N ASP A 549 23.42 -46.03 22.43
CA ASP A 549 23.29 -47.27 21.63
C ASP A 549 23.44 -47.01 20.12
N ALA A 550 23.83 -45.80 19.71
CA ALA A 550 23.93 -45.43 18.30
C ALA A 550 25.06 -46.19 17.59
N SER A 551 24.73 -46.75 16.42
CA SER A 551 25.70 -47.42 15.55
C SER A 551 26.68 -46.42 14.95
N ILE A 552 27.97 -46.64 15.22
CA ILE A 552 29.10 -45.81 14.76
C ILE A 552 29.01 -45.48 13.26
N ASP A 553 28.81 -46.50 12.42
CA ASP A 553 28.80 -46.34 10.96
C ASP A 553 27.64 -45.48 10.44
N LYS A 554 26.52 -45.45 11.16
CA LYS A 554 25.34 -44.66 10.79
C LYS A 554 25.50 -43.21 11.21
N VAL A 555 26.05 -42.98 12.40
CA VAL A 555 26.17 -41.64 13.01
C VAL A 555 26.94 -40.69 12.10
N ILE A 556 28.12 -41.11 11.60
CA ILE A 556 28.95 -40.26 10.74
C ILE A 556 28.21 -39.85 9.47
N LYS A 557 27.49 -40.79 8.83
CA LYS A 557 26.74 -40.51 7.60
C LYS A 557 25.59 -39.54 7.88
N ILE A 558 24.81 -39.77 8.94
CA ILE A 558 23.65 -38.95 9.29
C ILE A 558 24.09 -37.53 9.67
N VAL A 559 25.11 -37.38 10.53
CA VAL A 559 25.59 -36.05 10.95
C VAL A 559 26.17 -35.28 9.76
N ARG A 560 26.95 -35.95 8.89
CA ARG A 560 27.50 -35.31 7.70
C ARG A 560 26.40 -34.82 6.77
N ASP A 561 25.47 -35.71 6.39
CA ASP A 561 24.36 -35.40 5.49
C ASP A 561 23.52 -34.26 6.04
N SER A 562 23.08 -34.40 7.30
CA SER A 562 22.19 -33.42 7.95
C SER A 562 22.79 -32.02 8.05
N LYS A 563 24.13 -31.86 8.11
CA LYS A 563 24.76 -30.53 8.16
C LYS A 563 25.29 -30.05 6.81
N CYS A 564 25.89 -30.95 6.02
CA CYS A 564 26.80 -30.58 4.94
C CYS A 564 26.19 -30.69 3.55
N ASP A 565 25.11 -31.47 3.36
CA ASP A 565 24.47 -31.63 2.04
C ASP A 565 23.96 -30.27 1.50
N TYR A 566 23.10 -29.62 2.29
CA TYR A 566 22.63 -28.27 1.98
C TYR A 566 22.53 -27.40 3.26
N PRO A 567 23.65 -26.78 3.71
CA PRO A 567 23.70 -26.04 4.97
C PRO A 567 22.73 -24.86 5.08
N ALA A 568 22.21 -24.36 3.95
CA ALA A 568 21.26 -23.25 3.90
C ALA A 568 19.79 -23.69 3.85
N ALA A 569 19.52 -24.99 3.96
CA ALA A 569 18.18 -25.56 4.09
C ALA A 569 17.64 -25.33 5.50
N CYS A 570 16.31 -25.19 5.64
CA CYS A 570 15.67 -25.03 6.94
C CYS A 570 15.63 -26.32 7.78
N ASN A 571 15.96 -27.46 7.19
CA ASN A 571 16.02 -28.76 7.87
C ASN A 571 17.45 -29.21 8.18
N ALA A 572 18.45 -28.36 7.90
CA ALA A 572 19.84 -28.65 8.22
C ALA A 572 20.02 -28.72 9.74
N MET A 573 20.85 -29.65 10.21
CA MET A 573 21.19 -29.77 11.63
C MET A 573 21.85 -28.48 12.11
N GLU A 574 21.32 -27.87 13.16
CA GLU A 574 21.98 -26.75 13.85
C GLU A 574 22.56 -27.18 15.19
N THR A 575 21.95 -28.17 15.84
CA THR A 575 22.41 -28.67 17.15
C THR A 575 22.68 -30.17 17.09
N LEU A 576 23.87 -30.59 17.50
CA LEU A 576 24.22 -31.99 17.70
C LEU A 576 24.26 -32.27 19.21
N LEU A 577 23.33 -33.11 19.67
CA LEU A 577 23.26 -33.58 21.05
C LEU A 577 23.92 -34.95 21.14
N ILE A 578 24.83 -35.15 22.10
CA ILE A 578 25.61 -36.38 22.22
C ILE A 578 25.44 -36.92 23.64
N HIS A 579 25.06 -38.20 23.77
CA HIS A 579 24.97 -38.84 25.07
C HIS A 579 26.35 -38.87 25.76
N ARG A 580 26.38 -38.61 27.07
CA ARG A 580 27.62 -38.44 27.85
C ARG A 580 28.58 -39.63 27.74
N ASP A 581 28.04 -40.84 27.58
CA ASP A 581 28.84 -42.07 27.51
C ASP A 581 29.66 -42.17 26.21
N ILE A 582 29.26 -41.44 25.17
CA ILE A 582 29.96 -41.40 23.87
C ILE A 582 31.19 -40.49 23.93
N LEU A 583 31.22 -39.52 24.84
CA LEU A 583 32.29 -38.52 24.93
C LEU A 583 33.70 -39.12 25.08
N ARG A 584 33.79 -40.33 25.64
CA ARG A 584 35.06 -41.04 25.85
C ARG A 584 35.26 -42.21 24.87
N THR A 585 34.57 -42.19 23.74
CA THR A 585 34.63 -43.23 22.72
C THR A 585 35.25 -42.70 21.43
N PRO A 586 35.86 -43.57 20.60
CA PRO A 586 36.40 -43.18 19.29
C PRO A 586 35.36 -42.54 18.35
N LEU A 587 34.07 -42.80 18.59
CA LEU A 587 32.98 -42.22 17.82
C LEU A 587 32.93 -40.69 17.95
N PHE A 588 33.16 -40.16 19.16
CA PHE A 588 33.16 -38.71 19.37
C PHE A 588 34.28 -38.04 18.55
N ASP A 589 35.49 -38.59 18.62
CA ASP A 589 36.64 -38.06 17.88
C ASP A 589 36.38 -38.10 16.35
N GLN A 590 35.82 -39.21 15.85
CA GLN A 590 35.46 -39.34 14.43
C GLN A 590 34.42 -38.30 13.97
N ILE A 591 33.43 -37.98 14.81
CA ILE A 591 32.44 -36.94 14.52
C ILE A 591 33.13 -35.58 14.40
N ILE A 592 33.98 -35.23 15.36
CA ILE A 592 34.69 -33.94 15.39
C ILE A 592 35.64 -33.80 14.20
N ASP A 593 36.42 -34.85 13.89
CA ASP A 593 37.35 -34.85 12.76
C ASP A 593 36.62 -34.77 11.42
N MET A 594 35.47 -35.44 11.28
CA MET A 594 34.61 -35.31 10.11
C MET A 594 34.12 -33.87 9.94
N LEU A 595 33.58 -33.26 11.00
CA LEU A 595 33.09 -31.88 10.95
C LEU A 595 34.21 -30.87 10.63
N ARG A 596 35.42 -31.09 11.15
CA ARG A 596 36.61 -30.27 10.81
C ARG A 596 36.98 -30.41 9.34
N THR A 597 36.97 -31.63 8.81
CA THR A 597 37.26 -31.92 7.40
C THR A 597 36.29 -31.20 6.47
N GLU A 598 35.00 -31.21 6.82
CA GLU A 598 33.92 -30.48 6.11
C GLU A 598 33.91 -28.97 6.39
N ARG A 599 34.89 -28.45 7.14
CA ARG A 599 35.05 -27.04 7.51
C ARG A 599 33.86 -26.47 8.30
N VAL A 600 33.19 -27.30 9.08
CA VAL A 600 32.09 -26.91 9.97
C VAL A 600 32.66 -26.38 11.28
N LYS A 601 32.42 -25.09 11.55
CA LYS A 601 32.71 -24.49 12.86
C LYS A 601 31.75 -25.06 13.89
N HIS A 602 32.26 -25.52 15.03
CA HIS A 602 31.48 -26.09 16.13
C HIS A 602 31.85 -25.43 17.46
N GLN A 603 30.87 -25.31 18.36
CA GLN A 603 31.03 -24.88 19.75
C GLN A 603 30.50 -25.99 20.65
N ILE A 604 31.30 -26.43 21.62
CA ILE A 604 30.95 -27.52 22.52
C ILE A 604 30.49 -26.92 23.85
N HIS A 605 29.26 -27.23 24.24
CA HIS A 605 28.70 -26.88 25.54
C HIS A 605 28.48 -28.18 26.34
N THR A 606 29.07 -28.26 27.53
CA THR A 606 28.83 -29.37 28.46
C THR A 606 27.83 -28.92 29.52
N GLN A 607 26.67 -29.57 29.58
CA GLN A 607 25.78 -29.44 30.74
C GLN A 607 26.27 -30.44 31.79
N GLN A 608 26.67 -29.92 32.97
CA GLN A 608 27.12 -30.72 34.11
C GLN A 608 25.96 -31.49 34.73
#